data_AF-A0A354SB04-F1
#
_entry.id   AF-A0A354SB04-F1
#
_cell.length_a   1.000
_cell.length_b   1.000
_cell.length_c   1.000
_cell.angle_alpha   90.00
_cell.angle_beta   90.00
_cell.angle_gamma   90.00
#
_symmetry.space_group_name_H-M   'P 1'
#
loop_
_entity.id
_entity.type
_entity.pdbx_description
1 polymer ?
#
loop_
_entity_poly.entity_id
_entity_poly.type
_entity_poly.pdbx_seq_one_letter_code
_entity_poly.pdbx_strand_id
1 'polypeptide(L)'
;TEVKGISEAEVANLIHGQPYSGLSDAWQRGGISRPILEHLVLLGAFDALYGINIHHATRASTQVSRRDLLVHIEQMARHPVHVGSGQLCFDTAGDISDVPVSGWPEITPNWAVRTELELLGLDVTKHVMDSYRTLLAELGVTPAVDLLNCHSEQEILIAGVKVATQTPAVRGGKRVVFLTLDDGTGPSDATFFADVQTPYANTVFQSWMLVVRGHVRRTGARGVSIRATGAWELGALDRQWRAGEIDQIRERLMHEKADSVEQRTGPILVFPTGYQLSPYADVQPAGPTGKLYHSSQGSSGR
;
A
#
# COMPACT_ATOMS: atom_id res chain seq x y z
N THR A 1 -17.49 3.16 3.95
CA THR A 1 -17.28 1.85 4.60
C THR A 1 -15.81 1.49 4.74
N GLU A 2 -14.93 1.96 3.86
CA GLU A 2 -13.53 1.52 3.83
C GLU A 2 -12.58 2.22 4.82
N VAL A 3 -13.03 3.29 5.49
CA VAL A 3 -12.21 3.99 6.47
C VAL A 3 -12.00 3.12 7.70
N LYS A 4 -10.75 2.95 8.11
CA LYS A 4 -10.35 2.15 9.27
C LYS A 4 -11.13 2.55 10.51
N GLY A 5 -11.86 1.58 11.06
CA GLY A 5 -12.65 1.73 12.28
C GLY A 5 -14.04 2.34 12.09
N ILE A 6 -14.42 2.75 10.87
CA ILE A 6 -15.76 3.34 10.64
C ILE A 6 -16.83 2.25 10.71
N SER A 7 -17.90 2.51 11.45
CA SER A 7 -19.06 1.62 11.50
C SER A 7 -20.04 1.88 10.35
N GLU A 8 -20.84 0.87 10.00
CA GLU A 8 -21.92 1.04 9.01
C GLU A 8 -22.94 2.10 9.45
N ALA A 9 -23.19 2.22 10.77
CA ALA A 9 -24.08 3.23 11.34
C ALA A 9 -23.52 4.66 11.14
N GLU A 10 -22.23 4.87 11.41
CA GLU A 10 -21.56 6.17 11.15
C GLU A 10 -21.61 6.52 9.66
N VAL A 11 -21.40 5.54 8.77
CA VAL A 11 -21.53 5.75 7.31
C VAL A 11 -22.95 6.16 6.94
N ALA A 12 -23.97 5.47 7.44
CA ALA A 12 -25.37 5.77 7.14
C ALA A 12 -25.77 7.17 7.63
N ASN A 13 -25.36 7.54 8.84
CA ASN A 13 -25.60 8.87 9.40
C ASN A 13 -24.89 9.96 8.58
N LEU A 14 -23.65 9.70 8.17
CA LEU A 14 -22.90 10.63 7.30
C LEU A 14 -23.55 10.84 5.94
N ILE A 15 -24.18 9.81 5.37
CA ILE A 15 -24.88 9.93 4.08
C ILE A 15 -26.20 10.68 4.28
N HIS A 16 -26.96 10.35 5.33
CA HIS A 16 -28.25 10.95 5.60
C HIS A 16 -28.16 12.44 5.99
N GLY A 17 -27.07 12.83 6.65
CA GLY A 17 -26.85 14.20 7.11
C GLY A 17 -26.34 15.18 6.05
N GLN A 18 -26.10 14.75 4.80
CA GLN A 18 -25.62 15.64 3.74
C GLN A 18 -26.67 16.66 3.30
N PRO A 19 -26.27 17.86 2.79
CA PRO A 19 -24.90 18.38 2.71
C PRO A 19 -24.44 19.01 4.04
N TYR A 20 -23.13 19.03 4.29
CA TYR A 20 -22.51 19.62 5.48
C TYR A 20 -21.95 21.01 5.22
N SER A 21 -22.08 21.92 6.19
CA SER A 21 -21.52 23.28 6.12
C SER A 21 -20.09 23.38 6.64
N GLY A 22 -19.67 22.48 7.52
CA GLY A 22 -18.37 22.53 8.19
C GLY A 22 -18.03 21.23 8.91
N LEU A 23 -16.82 21.17 9.47
CA LEU A 23 -16.34 20.04 10.27
C LEU A 23 -17.20 19.83 11.53
N SER A 24 -17.64 20.91 12.17
CA SER A 24 -18.50 20.88 13.36
C SER A 24 -19.88 20.30 13.07
N ASP A 25 -20.51 20.77 12.01
CA ASP A 25 -21.80 20.25 11.54
C ASP A 25 -21.70 18.76 11.17
N ALA A 26 -20.66 18.37 10.41
CA ALA A 26 -20.42 16.97 10.07
C ALA A 26 -20.22 16.09 11.32
N TRP A 27 -19.52 16.58 12.33
CA TRP A 27 -19.31 15.82 13.56
C TRP A 27 -20.62 15.65 14.36
N GLN A 28 -21.36 16.74 14.58
CA GLN A 28 -22.58 16.72 15.39
C GLN A 28 -23.74 16.01 14.68
N ARG A 29 -24.02 16.38 13.43
CA ARG A 29 -25.16 15.85 12.67
C ARG A 29 -24.85 14.49 12.04
N GLY A 30 -23.59 14.24 11.67
CA GLY A 30 -23.13 12.93 11.22
C GLY A 30 -22.97 11.90 12.34
N GLY A 31 -22.95 12.33 13.61
CA GLY A 31 -22.88 11.43 14.76
C GLY A 31 -21.64 10.53 14.75
N ILE A 32 -20.53 11.03 14.21
CA ILE A 32 -19.29 10.26 14.06
C ILE A 32 -18.39 10.38 15.27
N SER A 33 -17.65 9.32 15.57
CA SER A 33 -16.65 9.36 16.62
C SER A 33 -15.45 10.23 16.22
N ARG A 34 -14.78 10.79 17.22
CA ARG A 34 -13.60 11.64 17.02
C ARG A 34 -12.50 10.97 16.17
N PRO A 35 -12.11 9.70 16.41
CA PRO A 35 -11.09 9.05 15.57
C PRO A 35 -11.50 8.98 14.09
N ILE A 36 -12.78 8.78 13.81
CA ILE A 36 -13.30 8.74 12.43
C ILE A 36 -13.27 10.14 11.79
N LEU A 37 -13.61 11.18 12.53
CA LEU A 37 -13.49 12.56 12.05
C LEU A 37 -12.03 12.89 11.70
N GLU A 38 -11.07 12.53 12.57
CA GLU A 38 -9.64 12.69 12.31
C GLU A 38 -9.20 11.91 11.06
N HIS A 39 -9.60 10.64 10.94
CA HIS A 39 -9.30 9.83 9.76
C HIS A 39 -9.86 10.45 8.46
N LEU A 40 -11.09 10.95 8.49
CA LEU A 40 -11.72 11.60 7.33
C LEU A 40 -10.99 12.88 6.92
N VAL A 41 -10.57 13.70 7.89
CA VAL A 41 -9.72 14.88 7.62
C VAL A 41 -8.40 14.46 7.00
N LEU A 42 -7.74 13.45 7.57
CA LEU A 42 -6.46 12.93 7.08
C LEU A 42 -6.53 12.36 5.67
N LEU A 43 -7.66 11.77 5.31
CA LEU A 43 -7.96 11.24 3.98
C LEU A 43 -8.46 12.31 3.00
N GLY A 44 -8.56 13.57 3.43
CA GLY A 44 -8.97 14.68 2.59
C GLY A 44 -10.47 14.75 2.29
N ALA A 45 -11.33 14.08 3.07
CA ALA A 45 -12.79 14.10 2.86
C ALA A 45 -13.40 15.51 2.98
N PHE A 46 -12.71 16.42 3.66
CA PHE A 46 -13.12 17.82 3.86
C PHE A 46 -12.36 18.81 2.96
N ASP A 47 -11.46 18.35 2.09
CA ASP A 47 -10.61 19.23 1.28
C ASP A 47 -11.42 20.18 0.40
N ALA A 48 -12.48 19.67 -0.22
CA ALA A 48 -13.40 20.45 -1.07
C ALA A 48 -14.11 21.57 -0.29
N LEU A 49 -14.46 21.30 0.97
CA LEU A 49 -15.18 22.25 1.83
C LEU A 49 -14.27 23.39 2.30
N TYR A 50 -13.01 23.06 2.61
CA TYR A 50 -12.03 24.02 3.15
C TYR A 50 -11.06 24.59 2.11
N GLY A 51 -11.25 24.29 0.83
CA GLY A 51 -10.37 24.81 -0.22
C GLY A 51 -8.96 24.23 -0.21
N ILE A 52 -8.75 23.08 0.45
CA ILE A 52 -7.42 22.47 0.62
C ILE A 52 -7.00 21.85 -0.71
N ASN A 53 -5.79 22.18 -1.16
CA ASN A 53 -5.22 21.69 -2.43
C ASN A 53 -6.01 22.07 -3.71
N ILE A 54 -7.02 22.96 -3.63
CA ILE A 54 -7.87 23.28 -4.80
C ILE A 54 -7.14 24.16 -5.83
N HIS A 55 -6.05 24.86 -5.49
CA HIS A 55 -5.26 25.61 -6.47
C HIS A 55 -3.77 25.72 -6.12
N HIS A 56 -2.90 25.44 -7.09
CA HIS A 56 -1.50 25.90 -7.15
C HIS A 56 -1.43 27.44 -7.28
N ALA A 57 -2.03 28.20 -6.37
CA ALA A 57 -2.14 29.65 -6.47
C ALA A 57 -1.46 30.36 -5.29
N THR A 58 -0.12 30.47 -5.37
CA THR A 58 0.69 31.65 -4.98
C THR A 58 0.55 32.29 -3.59
N ARG A 59 -0.28 31.78 -2.66
CA ARG A 59 -0.44 32.30 -1.29
C ARG A 59 -0.59 31.15 -0.29
N ALA A 60 0.47 30.38 -0.11
CA ALA A 60 0.53 29.26 0.83
C ALA A 60 0.25 29.65 2.31
N SER A 61 0.26 30.94 2.67
CA SER A 61 0.13 31.38 4.07
C SER A 61 -1.29 31.70 4.53
N THR A 62 -2.32 31.57 3.68
CA THR A 62 -3.72 31.93 4.04
C THR A 62 -4.73 30.81 3.81
N GLN A 63 -4.27 29.60 3.49
CA GLN A 63 -5.14 28.45 3.29
C GLN A 63 -5.13 27.55 4.52
N VAL A 64 -6.31 27.05 4.88
CA VAL A 64 -6.48 26.04 5.92
C VAL A 64 -5.73 24.78 5.50
N SER A 65 -4.83 24.29 6.35
CA SER A 65 -4.17 23.00 6.16
C SER A 65 -4.95 21.88 6.84
N ARG A 66 -4.73 20.63 6.45
CA ARG A 66 -5.30 19.49 7.18
C ARG A 66 -4.81 19.44 8.64
N ARG A 67 -3.62 19.98 8.92
CA ARG A 67 -3.11 20.10 10.29
C ARG A 67 -3.94 21.07 11.12
N ASP A 68 -4.38 22.18 10.53
CA ASP A 68 -5.26 23.14 11.19
C ASP A 68 -6.60 22.51 11.56
N LEU A 69 -7.16 21.71 10.65
CA LEU A 69 -8.38 20.93 10.92
C LEU A 69 -8.20 19.96 12.09
N LEU A 70 -7.08 19.24 12.17
CA LEU A 70 -6.81 18.33 13.29
C LEU A 70 -6.68 19.08 14.63
N VAL A 71 -6.01 20.22 14.64
CA VAL A 71 -5.92 21.07 15.84
C VAL A 71 -7.31 21.57 16.24
N HIS A 72 -8.14 21.95 15.27
CA HIS A 72 -9.51 22.38 15.51
C HIS A 72 -10.37 21.25 16.12
N ILE A 73 -10.25 20.01 15.63
CA ILE A 73 -10.92 18.84 16.24
C ILE A 73 -10.55 18.70 17.72
N GLU A 74 -9.26 18.83 18.05
CA GLU A 74 -8.79 18.76 19.43
C GLU A 74 -9.39 19.88 20.31
N GLN A 75 -9.50 21.10 19.80
CA GLN A 75 -10.13 22.21 20.51
C GLN A 75 -11.62 21.96 20.76
N MET A 76 -12.35 21.51 19.73
CA MET A 76 -13.76 21.16 19.84
C MET A 76 -14.01 20.02 20.82
N ALA A 77 -13.13 19.01 20.85
CA ALA A 77 -13.22 17.89 21.77
C ALA A 77 -13.02 18.31 23.24
N ARG A 78 -12.17 19.32 23.49
CA ARG A 78 -11.94 19.88 24.83
C ARG A 78 -13.06 20.79 25.31
N HIS A 79 -13.73 21.47 24.38
CA HIS A 79 -14.80 22.41 24.67
C HIS A 79 -16.08 22.01 23.92
N PRO A 80 -16.73 20.89 24.33
CA PRO A 80 -18.00 20.52 23.73
C PRO A 80 -19.02 21.63 23.99
N VAL A 81 -19.55 22.21 22.92
CA VAL A 81 -20.62 23.21 23.01
C VAL A 81 -21.86 22.48 23.54
N HIS A 82 -22.12 22.58 24.83
CA HIS A 82 -23.35 22.05 25.43
C HIS A 82 -24.53 22.94 25.04
N VAL A 83 -25.32 22.47 24.08
CA VAL A 83 -26.63 23.07 23.76
C VAL A 83 -27.62 22.63 24.84
N GLY A 84 -27.62 23.33 25.98
CA GLY A 84 -28.64 23.16 27.01
C GLY A 84 -30.00 23.65 26.52
N SER A 85 -31.05 22.85 26.72
CA SER A 85 -32.43 23.22 26.36
C SER A 85 -32.88 24.48 27.11
N GLY A 86 -32.84 25.63 26.46
CA GLY A 86 -33.36 26.90 27.01
C GLY A 86 -32.46 28.11 26.84
N GLN A 87 -31.23 27.95 26.34
CA GLN A 87 -30.38 29.08 26.01
C GLN A 87 -30.39 29.28 24.49
N LEU A 88 -30.76 30.48 24.03
CA LEU A 88 -30.64 30.88 22.64
C LEU A 88 -29.15 30.77 22.26
N CYS A 89 -28.78 29.68 21.59
CA CYS A 89 -27.48 29.58 20.95
C CYS A 89 -27.42 30.70 19.91
N PHE A 90 -26.48 31.63 20.11
CA PHE A 90 -25.96 32.37 18.98
C PHE A 90 -25.51 31.33 17.96
N ASP A 91 -25.99 31.46 16.73
CA ASP A 91 -25.79 30.51 15.63
C ASP A 91 -24.30 30.49 15.23
N THR A 92 -23.47 29.91 16.07
CA THR A 92 -22.10 29.49 15.78
C THR A 92 -22.13 28.00 15.47
N ALA A 93 -23.00 27.59 14.54
CA ALA A 93 -22.80 26.34 13.85
C ALA A 93 -21.47 26.48 13.08
N GLY A 94 -20.40 25.95 13.69
CA GLY A 94 -19.00 26.17 13.30
C GLY A 94 -18.82 26.35 11.80
N ASP A 95 -18.66 27.61 11.40
CA ASP A 95 -18.53 28.00 10.01
C ASP A 95 -17.12 27.63 9.53
N ILE A 96 -16.94 27.48 8.22
CA ILE A 96 -15.63 27.21 7.61
C ILE A 96 -14.59 28.26 8.08
N SER A 97 -15.08 29.47 8.36
CA SER A 97 -14.36 30.64 8.86
C SER A 97 -13.78 30.48 10.29
N ASP A 98 -14.24 29.50 11.07
CA ASP A 98 -13.84 29.34 12.49
C ASP A 98 -12.53 28.55 12.68
N VAL A 99 -11.97 28.00 11.60
CA VAL A 99 -10.69 27.28 11.67
C VAL A 99 -9.52 28.27 11.60
N PRO A 100 -8.69 28.38 12.65
CA PRO A 100 -7.54 29.28 12.62
C PRO A 100 -6.49 28.77 11.62
N VAL A 101 -6.08 29.63 10.70
CA VAL A 101 -5.01 29.34 9.73
C VAL A 101 -3.66 29.56 10.39
N SER A 102 -2.87 28.52 10.50
CA SER A 102 -1.53 28.58 11.10
C SER A 102 -0.42 29.01 10.13
N GLY A 103 -0.64 28.85 8.82
CA GLY A 103 0.38 28.99 7.79
C GLY A 103 1.39 27.83 7.72
N TRP A 104 1.14 26.71 8.40
CA TRP A 104 1.96 25.51 8.23
C TRP A 104 1.85 24.95 6.80
N PRO A 105 2.95 24.42 6.22
CA PRO A 105 2.89 23.75 4.93
C PRO A 105 1.91 22.58 4.97
N GLU A 106 1.21 22.37 3.86
CA GLU A 106 0.33 21.22 3.70
C GLU A 106 1.12 19.90 3.73
N ILE A 107 0.41 18.81 3.99
CA ILE A 107 0.92 17.46 4.02
C ILE A 107 1.53 17.10 2.66
N THR A 108 2.72 16.49 2.68
CA THR A 108 3.40 16.09 1.44
C THR A 108 2.66 14.93 0.76
N PRO A 109 2.71 14.81 -0.59
CA PRO A 109 2.04 13.71 -1.29
C PRO A 109 2.41 12.32 -0.79
N ASN A 110 3.69 12.09 -0.47
CA ASN A 110 4.14 10.78 0.04
C ASN A 110 3.53 10.46 1.41
N TRP A 111 3.32 11.49 2.24
CA TRP A 111 2.64 11.30 3.52
C TRP A 111 1.16 11.01 3.30
N ALA A 112 0.49 11.71 2.37
CA ALA A 112 -0.90 11.44 2.01
C ALA A 112 -1.10 9.98 1.58
N VAL A 113 -0.28 9.47 0.66
CA VAL A 113 -0.33 8.07 0.20
C VAL A 113 -0.12 7.09 1.35
N ARG A 114 0.85 7.34 2.25
CA ARG A 114 1.06 6.49 3.43
C ARG A 114 -0.18 6.44 4.33
N THR A 115 -0.83 7.58 4.52
CA THR A 115 -2.03 7.72 5.33
C THR A 115 -3.23 7.04 4.69
N GLU A 116 -3.38 7.15 3.36
CA GLU A 116 -4.38 6.41 2.59
C GLU A 116 -4.18 4.89 2.74
N LEU A 117 -2.95 4.39 2.65
CA LEU A 117 -2.67 2.97 2.88
C LEU A 117 -2.95 2.55 4.33
N GLU A 118 -2.68 3.40 5.31
CA GLU A 118 -2.91 3.09 6.72
C GLU A 118 -4.40 3.10 7.09
N LEU A 119 -5.17 4.02 6.52
CA LEU A 119 -6.56 4.29 6.92
C LEU A 119 -7.60 3.75 5.94
N LEU A 120 -7.29 3.59 4.65
CA LEU A 120 -8.16 3.00 3.63
C LEU A 120 -7.66 1.64 3.15
N GLY A 121 -6.36 1.37 3.30
CA GLY A 121 -5.75 0.17 2.73
C GLY A 121 -5.47 0.25 1.23
N LEU A 122 -5.67 1.41 0.60
CA LEU A 122 -5.48 1.64 -0.82
C LEU A 122 -4.85 3.02 -1.02
N ASP A 123 -4.15 3.20 -2.13
CA ASP A 123 -3.62 4.49 -2.54
C ASP A 123 -4.59 5.20 -3.50
N VAL A 124 -4.93 6.46 -3.20
CA VAL A 124 -5.88 7.27 -3.95
C VAL A 124 -5.16 8.40 -4.67
N THR A 125 -4.29 9.13 -3.95
CA THR A 125 -3.63 10.31 -4.49
C THR A 125 -2.61 9.94 -5.57
N LYS A 126 -1.78 8.94 -5.30
CA LYS A 126 -0.71 8.44 -6.19
C LYS A 126 -0.36 7.01 -5.84
N HIS A 127 0.13 6.24 -6.81
CA HIS A 127 0.55 4.87 -6.55
C HIS A 127 1.76 4.84 -5.60
N VAL A 128 1.80 3.92 -4.63
CA VAL A 128 2.88 3.86 -3.63
C VAL A 128 4.27 3.72 -4.25
N MET A 129 4.36 3.03 -5.40
CA MET A 129 5.61 2.86 -6.13
C MET A 129 6.15 4.17 -6.72
N ASP A 130 5.33 5.23 -6.81
CA ASP A 130 5.78 6.55 -7.26
C ASP A 130 6.87 7.13 -6.34
N SER A 131 6.83 6.80 -5.04
CA SER A 131 7.85 7.23 -4.08
C SER A 131 9.23 6.61 -4.33
N TYR A 132 9.29 5.53 -5.12
CA TYR A 132 10.50 4.75 -5.37
C TYR A 132 11.03 4.90 -6.80
N ARG A 133 10.38 5.71 -7.66
CA ARG A 133 10.73 5.80 -9.10
C ARG A 133 12.20 6.12 -9.36
N THR A 134 12.80 7.02 -8.57
CA THR A 134 14.21 7.38 -8.71
C THR A 134 15.11 6.16 -8.49
N LEU A 135 14.90 5.43 -7.38
CA LEU A 135 15.63 4.20 -7.09
C LEU A 135 15.42 3.15 -8.20
N LEU A 136 14.17 2.91 -8.59
CA LEU A 136 13.84 1.90 -9.60
C LEU A 136 14.50 2.21 -10.95
N ALA A 137 14.52 3.48 -11.34
CA ALA A 137 15.20 3.93 -12.56
C ALA A 137 16.72 3.74 -12.47
N GLU A 138 17.34 4.08 -11.34
CA GLU A 138 18.77 3.85 -11.12
C GLU A 138 19.17 2.36 -11.10
N LEU A 139 18.26 1.49 -10.67
CA LEU A 139 18.43 0.04 -10.71
C LEU A 139 18.15 -0.57 -12.10
N GLY A 140 17.59 0.19 -13.04
CA GLY A 140 17.22 -0.32 -14.36
C GLY A 140 16.01 -1.26 -14.33
N VAL A 141 15.08 -1.04 -13.40
CA VAL A 141 13.82 -1.79 -13.33
C VAL A 141 12.97 -1.47 -14.55
N THR A 142 12.49 -2.52 -15.22
CA THR A 142 11.57 -2.43 -16.35
C THR A 142 10.14 -2.32 -15.83
N PRO A 143 9.40 -1.25 -16.16
CA PRO A 143 8.01 -1.11 -15.75
C PRO A 143 7.11 -2.06 -16.53
N ALA A 144 5.94 -2.38 -15.95
CA ALA A 144 4.99 -3.33 -16.52
C ALA A 144 4.56 -2.97 -17.95
N VAL A 145 4.35 -1.68 -18.21
CA VAL A 145 3.97 -1.14 -19.53
C VAL A 145 4.99 -1.45 -20.63
N ASP A 146 6.27 -1.59 -20.28
CA ASP A 146 7.36 -1.81 -21.23
C ASP A 146 7.68 -3.30 -21.45
N LEU A 147 7.08 -4.21 -20.69
CA LEU A 147 7.35 -5.65 -20.78
C LEU A 147 7.05 -6.25 -22.16
N LEU A 148 6.08 -5.69 -22.88
CA LEU A 148 5.76 -6.13 -24.25
C LEU A 148 6.89 -5.86 -25.25
N ASN A 149 7.79 -4.93 -24.95
CA ASN A 149 8.93 -4.58 -25.80
C ASN A 149 10.16 -5.46 -25.51
N CYS A 150 10.17 -6.20 -24.39
CA CYS A 150 11.28 -7.08 -24.04
C CYS A 150 11.33 -8.35 -24.89
N HIS A 151 12.55 -8.82 -25.16
CA HIS A 151 12.81 -10.05 -25.89
C HIS A 151 12.68 -11.28 -24.99
N SER A 152 12.41 -12.45 -25.56
CA SER A 152 12.41 -13.70 -24.79
C SER A 152 13.82 -14.00 -24.26
N GLU A 153 13.92 -14.62 -23.08
CA GLU A 153 15.15 -14.89 -22.32
C GLU A 153 15.93 -13.66 -21.84
N GLN A 154 15.51 -12.44 -22.19
CA GLN A 154 16.11 -11.23 -21.67
C GLN A 154 16.01 -11.21 -20.14
N GLU A 155 17.14 -11.02 -19.46
CA GLU A 155 17.15 -10.81 -18.00
C GLU A 155 16.71 -9.38 -17.70
N ILE A 156 15.74 -9.23 -16.80
CA ILE A 156 15.20 -7.95 -16.37
C ILE A 156 14.97 -7.93 -14.86
N LEU A 157 14.83 -6.72 -14.33
CA LEU A 157 14.27 -6.47 -13.01
C LEU A 157 12.86 -5.91 -13.19
N ILE A 158 11.90 -6.43 -12.44
CA ILE A 158 10.58 -5.83 -12.26
C ILE A 158 10.40 -5.48 -10.79
N ALA A 159 9.55 -4.51 -10.46
CA ALA A 159 9.25 -4.18 -9.08
C ALA A 159 7.81 -3.71 -8.94
N GLY A 160 7.20 -3.96 -7.79
CA GLY A 160 5.83 -3.54 -7.54
C GLY A 160 5.28 -3.99 -6.19
N VAL A 161 4.04 -3.59 -5.94
CA VAL A 161 3.22 -4.06 -4.82
C VAL A 161 2.67 -5.44 -5.16
N LYS A 162 2.71 -6.35 -4.20
CA LYS A 162 2.27 -7.73 -4.36
C LYS A 162 0.75 -7.85 -4.34
N VAL A 163 0.13 -7.85 -5.52
CA VAL A 163 -1.33 -7.97 -5.69
C VAL A 163 -1.86 -9.39 -5.61
N ALA A 164 -1.11 -10.38 -6.10
CA ALA A 164 -1.52 -11.77 -6.04
C ALA A 164 -0.36 -12.72 -5.73
N THR A 165 -0.62 -13.76 -4.93
CA THR A 165 0.29 -14.88 -4.73
C THR A 165 -0.48 -16.19 -4.73
N GLN A 166 -0.19 -17.06 -5.70
CA GLN A 166 -0.83 -18.36 -5.84
C GLN A 166 0.22 -19.47 -5.76
N THR A 167 -0.10 -20.51 -4.98
CA THR A 167 0.75 -21.70 -4.85
C THR A 167 -0.03 -22.97 -5.15
N PRO A 168 -0.38 -23.23 -6.42
CA PRO A 168 -1.10 -24.45 -6.76
C PRO A 168 -0.32 -25.69 -6.33
N ALA A 169 -1.04 -26.66 -5.75
CA ALA A 169 -0.45 -27.92 -5.31
C ALA A 169 -0.02 -28.75 -6.52
N VAL A 170 1.21 -29.27 -6.48
CA VAL A 170 1.79 -30.09 -7.56
C VAL A 170 2.08 -31.47 -6.99
N ARG A 171 1.72 -32.52 -7.74
CA ARG A 171 1.81 -33.94 -7.29
C ARG A 171 3.20 -34.35 -6.78
N GLY A 172 4.27 -33.67 -7.19
CA GLY A 172 5.65 -33.99 -6.81
C GLY A 172 6.23 -33.21 -5.62
N GLY A 173 5.43 -32.51 -4.82
CA GLY A 173 5.90 -31.73 -3.66
C GLY A 173 6.63 -30.42 -3.97
N LYS A 174 7.18 -30.31 -5.18
CA LYS A 174 7.72 -29.08 -5.76
C LYS A 174 6.59 -28.08 -5.96
N ARG A 175 6.52 -27.01 -5.16
CA ARG A 175 5.56 -25.92 -5.35
C ARG A 175 6.05 -25.00 -6.46
N VAL A 176 5.13 -24.33 -7.15
CA VAL A 176 5.41 -23.20 -8.03
C VAL A 176 4.67 -22.01 -7.44
N VAL A 177 5.35 -20.86 -7.32
CA VAL A 177 4.70 -19.62 -6.87
C VAL A 177 4.47 -18.73 -8.07
N PHE A 178 3.21 -18.39 -8.30
CA PHE A 178 2.82 -17.32 -9.22
C PHE A 178 2.62 -16.05 -8.40
N LEU A 179 3.37 -15.01 -8.75
CA LEU A 179 3.38 -13.71 -8.11
C LEU A 179 2.96 -12.68 -9.14
N THR A 180 1.97 -11.86 -8.83
CA THR A 180 1.64 -10.68 -9.64
C THR A 180 2.02 -9.44 -8.86
N LEU A 181 2.77 -8.54 -9.51
CA LEU A 181 3.18 -7.25 -8.98
C LEU A 181 2.49 -6.13 -9.74
N ASP A 182 2.07 -5.08 -9.05
CA ASP A 182 1.57 -3.84 -9.67
C ASP A 182 2.55 -2.70 -9.39
N ASP A 183 2.99 -2.02 -10.44
CA ASP A 183 3.88 -0.87 -10.36
C ASP A 183 3.17 0.47 -10.61
N GLY A 184 1.86 0.45 -10.85
CA GLY A 184 1.03 1.60 -11.23
C GLY A 184 0.94 1.83 -12.74
N THR A 185 1.77 1.16 -13.54
CA THR A 185 1.69 1.13 -15.02
C THR A 185 1.00 -0.12 -15.54
N GLY A 186 0.89 -1.15 -14.69
CA GLY A 186 0.13 -2.37 -14.96
C GLY A 186 0.65 -3.56 -14.15
N PRO A 187 -0.02 -4.73 -14.27
CA PRO A 187 0.41 -5.94 -13.61
C PRO A 187 1.60 -6.60 -14.34
N SER A 188 2.53 -7.14 -13.56
CA SER A 188 3.67 -7.93 -14.02
C SER A 188 3.65 -9.30 -13.34
N ASP A 189 3.61 -10.38 -14.12
CA ASP A 189 3.56 -11.74 -13.59
C ASP A 189 4.96 -12.38 -13.51
N ALA A 190 5.30 -12.88 -12.33
CA ALA A 190 6.52 -13.62 -12.06
C ALA A 190 6.23 -15.05 -11.57
N THR A 191 7.03 -16.01 -12.01
CA THR A 191 6.93 -17.41 -11.62
C THR A 191 8.21 -17.86 -10.96
N PHE A 192 8.12 -18.31 -9.70
CA PHE A 192 9.21 -18.92 -8.96
C PHE A 192 9.06 -20.44 -9.02
N PHE A 193 10.01 -21.12 -9.64
CA PHE A 193 10.07 -22.58 -9.64
C PHE A 193 10.81 -23.09 -8.38
N ALA A 194 10.60 -24.37 -8.05
CA ALA A 194 11.08 -24.95 -6.79
C ALA A 194 12.60 -24.89 -6.58
N ASP A 195 13.37 -24.80 -7.66
CA ASP A 195 14.82 -24.60 -7.69
C ASP A 195 15.26 -23.24 -7.15
N VAL A 196 14.43 -22.20 -7.33
CA VAL A 196 14.75 -20.81 -6.96
C VAL A 196 14.05 -20.37 -5.67
N GLN A 197 13.02 -21.10 -5.22
CA GLN A 197 12.20 -20.68 -4.08
C GLN A 197 12.94 -20.64 -2.75
N THR A 198 13.77 -21.64 -2.45
CA THR A 198 14.38 -21.83 -1.12
C THR A 198 14.97 -20.55 -0.50
N PRO A 199 15.85 -19.79 -1.18
CA PRO A 199 16.40 -18.53 -0.65
C PRO A 199 15.37 -17.40 -0.51
N TYR A 200 14.37 -17.33 -1.39
CA TYR A 200 13.53 -16.15 -1.57
C TYR A 200 12.09 -16.33 -1.08
N ALA A 201 11.69 -17.54 -0.67
CA ALA A 201 10.33 -17.86 -0.25
C ALA A 201 9.87 -16.92 0.86
N ASN A 202 10.71 -16.71 1.88
CA ASN A 202 10.36 -15.81 2.98
C ASN A 202 10.10 -14.38 2.47
N THR A 203 10.96 -13.87 1.59
CA THR A 203 10.80 -12.55 0.98
C THR A 203 9.51 -12.46 0.17
N VAL A 204 9.24 -13.44 -0.70
CA VAL A 204 8.05 -13.46 -1.57
C VAL A 204 6.76 -13.54 -0.75
N PHE A 205 6.72 -14.35 0.31
CA PHE A 205 5.51 -14.48 1.14
C PHE A 205 5.35 -13.32 2.12
N GLN A 206 6.42 -12.82 2.73
CA GLN A 206 6.33 -11.83 3.80
C GLN A 206 6.45 -10.36 3.36
N SER A 207 6.99 -10.09 2.17
CA SER A 207 7.13 -8.71 1.69
C SER A 207 5.94 -8.32 0.85
N TRP A 208 5.43 -7.11 1.06
CA TRP A 208 4.33 -6.55 0.29
C TRP A 208 4.80 -5.70 -0.92
N MET A 209 6.04 -5.19 -0.89
CA MET A 209 6.70 -4.55 -2.02
C MET A 209 7.99 -5.30 -2.37
N LEU A 210 8.15 -5.64 -3.64
CA LEU A 210 9.18 -6.55 -4.10
C LEU A 210 9.93 -5.97 -5.31
N VAL A 211 11.21 -6.30 -5.40
CA VAL A 211 12.00 -6.27 -6.64
C VAL A 211 12.31 -7.71 -7.01
N VAL A 212 12.02 -8.09 -8.24
CA VAL A 212 12.21 -9.45 -8.75
C VAL A 212 13.13 -9.41 -9.97
N ARG A 213 14.18 -10.23 -9.92
CA ARG A 213 15.04 -10.52 -11.07
C ARG A 213 14.51 -11.76 -11.77
N GLY A 214 14.54 -11.77 -13.10
CA GLY A 214 14.26 -12.98 -13.85
C GLY A 214 14.39 -12.83 -15.35
N HIS A 215 14.11 -13.93 -16.06
CA HIS A 215 14.14 -13.97 -17.52
C HIS A 215 12.73 -13.86 -18.10
N VAL A 216 12.59 -13.02 -19.10
CA VAL A 216 11.34 -12.83 -19.84
C VAL A 216 10.95 -14.12 -20.58
N ARG A 217 9.69 -14.51 -20.46
CA ARG A 217 9.04 -15.61 -21.16
C ARG A 217 7.85 -15.07 -21.93
N ARG A 218 7.87 -15.19 -23.25
CA ARG A 218 6.76 -14.77 -24.11
C ARG A 218 5.86 -15.95 -24.44
N THR A 219 4.55 -15.76 -24.29
CA THR A 219 3.51 -16.75 -24.61
C THR A 219 2.44 -16.09 -25.48
N GLY A 220 2.30 -16.53 -26.73
CA GLY A 220 1.37 -15.92 -27.68
C GLY A 220 1.74 -14.48 -28.06
N ALA A 221 0.77 -13.73 -28.59
CA ALA A 221 1.04 -12.40 -29.14
C ALA A 221 1.30 -11.33 -28.06
N ARG A 222 0.65 -11.45 -26.88
CA ARG A 222 0.70 -10.44 -25.80
C ARG A 222 1.01 -10.99 -24.41
N GLY A 223 1.19 -12.30 -24.26
CA GLY A 223 1.54 -12.87 -22.96
C GLY A 223 3.01 -12.69 -22.67
N VAL A 224 3.33 -12.00 -21.57
CA VAL A 224 4.68 -11.85 -21.05
C VAL A 224 4.66 -12.24 -19.58
N SER A 225 5.54 -13.16 -19.18
CA SER A 225 5.78 -13.51 -17.79
C SER A 225 7.27 -13.56 -17.50
N ILE A 226 7.64 -13.45 -16.23
CA ILE A 226 9.02 -13.45 -15.78
C ILE A 226 9.29 -14.78 -15.09
N ARG A 227 10.24 -15.58 -15.59
CA ARG A 227 10.80 -16.70 -14.83
C ARG A 227 11.76 -16.12 -13.79
N ALA A 228 11.32 -16.06 -12.54
CA ALA A 228 12.07 -15.41 -11.48
C ALA A 228 13.32 -16.21 -11.09
N THR A 229 14.42 -15.49 -10.88
CA THR A 229 15.74 -15.99 -10.43
C THR A 229 16.19 -15.33 -9.12
N GLY A 230 15.49 -14.30 -8.64
CA GLY A 230 15.77 -13.63 -7.37
C GLY A 230 14.64 -12.70 -6.94
N ALA A 231 14.51 -12.47 -5.63
CA ALA A 231 13.55 -11.50 -5.09
C ALA A 231 14.07 -10.82 -3.81
N TRP A 232 13.85 -9.51 -3.71
CA TRP A 232 14.27 -8.68 -2.58
C TRP A 232 13.15 -7.74 -2.15
N GLU A 233 13.13 -7.40 -0.86
CA GLU A 233 12.19 -6.43 -0.30
C GLU A 233 12.60 -5.01 -0.69
N LEU A 234 11.67 -4.25 -1.29
CA LEU A 234 11.96 -2.92 -1.83
C LEU A 234 12.31 -1.90 -0.74
N GLY A 235 11.68 -1.96 0.43
CA GLY A 235 11.98 -1.04 1.54
C GLY A 235 13.40 -1.19 2.08
N ALA A 236 13.95 -2.40 2.11
CA ALA A 236 15.33 -2.67 2.49
C ALA A 236 16.30 -2.11 1.47
N LEU A 237 15.99 -2.24 0.18
CA LEU A 237 16.76 -1.63 -0.90
C LEU A 237 16.73 -0.11 -0.82
N ASP A 238 15.57 0.50 -0.58
CA ASP A 238 15.44 1.96 -0.41
C ASP A 238 16.24 2.49 0.79
N ARG A 239 16.24 1.77 1.92
CA ARG A 239 17.07 2.14 3.08
C ARG A 239 18.57 2.12 2.75
N GLN A 240 19.04 1.11 2.05
CA GLN A 240 20.45 1.01 1.63
C GLN A 240 20.81 2.09 0.59
N TRP A 241 19.90 2.35 -0.36
CA TRP A 241 20.11 3.39 -1.36
C TRP A 241 20.22 4.78 -0.74
N ARG A 242 19.37 5.09 0.25
CA ARG A 242 19.46 6.34 1.03
C ARG A 242 20.74 6.46 1.84
N ALA A 243 21.40 5.35 2.16
CA ALA A 243 22.72 5.33 2.79
C ALA A 243 23.88 5.52 1.77
N GLY A 244 23.57 5.60 0.47
CA GLY A 244 24.56 5.79 -0.60
C GLY A 244 25.17 4.49 -1.14
N GLU A 245 24.60 3.33 -0.83
CA GLU A 245 25.19 2.00 -1.11
C GLU A 245 24.70 1.39 -2.44
N ILE A 246 24.51 2.20 -3.50
CA ILE A 246 23.91 1.73 -4.76
C ILE A 246 24.71 0.61 -5.45
N ASP A 247 26.03 0.67 -5.41
CA ASP A 247 26.88 -0.33 -6.08
C ASP A 247 26.78 -1.70 -5.39
N GLN A 248 26.67 -1.71 -4.06
CA GLN A 248 26.45 -2.94 -3.28
C GLN A 248 25.08 -3.55 -3.57
N ILE A 249 24.05 -2.69 -3.74
CA ILE A 249 22.73 -3.15 -4.18
C ILE A 249 22.83 -3.82 -5.55
N ARG A 250 23.47 -3.17 -6.53
CA ARG A 250 23.62 -3.73 -7.88
C ARG A 250 24.38 -5.04 -7.86
N GLU A 251 25.48 -5.12 -7.10
CA GLU A 251 26.24 -6.34 -6.96
C GLU A 251 25.39 -7.47 -6.39
N ARG A 252 24.61 -7.19 -5.34
CA ARG A 252 23.67 -8.16 -4.74
C ARG A 252 22.61 -8.62 -5.74
N LEU A 253 21.97 -7.68 -6.44
CA LEU A 253 20.95 -8.00 -7.43
C LEU A 253 21.48 -8.84 -8.60
N MET A 254 22.78 -8.72 -8.95
CA MET A 254 23.39 -9.45 -10.06
C MET A 254 24.01 -10.79 -9.65
N HIS A 255 24.68 -10.85 -8.49
CA HIS A 255 25.57 -11.97 -8.15
C HIS A 255 25.08 -12.86 -7.01
N GLU A 256 24.03 -12.46 -6.27
CA GLU A 256 23.45 -13.32 -5.25
C GLU A 256 22.77 -14.52 -5.93
N LYS A 257 23.43 -15.69 -5.82
CA LYS A 257 22.91 -16.98 -6.27
C LYS A 257 22.08 -17.59 -5.16
N ALA A 258 21.06 -18.36 -5.55
CA ALA A 258 20.17 -19.07 -4.64
C ALA A 258 20.89 -20.02 -3.65
N ASP A 259 22.12 -20.43 -3.97
CA ASP A 259 22.90 -21.43 -3.21
C ASP A 259 23.49 -20.90 -1.90
N SER A 260 23.54 -19.58 -1.67
CA SER A 260 24.14 -18.98 -0.47
C SER A 260 23.20 -18.86 0.72
N VAL A 261 21.92 -19.26 0.59
CA VAL A 261 20.95 -19.27 1.70
C VAL A 261 20.75 -20.70 2.17
N GLU A 262 20.99 -20.96 3.47
CA GLU A 262 20.85 -22.30 4.08
C GLU A 262 19.51 -22.94 3.72
N GLN A 263 19.58 -24.09 3.03
CA GLN A 263 18.40 -24.88 2.68
C GLN A 263 17.73 -25.39 3.97
N ARG A 264 16.43 -25.11 4.14
CA ARG A 264 15.62 -25.78 5.19
C ARG A 264 15.49 -27.27 4.85
N THR A 265 16.37 -28.09 5.42
CA THR A 265 16.37 -29.56 5.29
C THR A 265 15.43 -30.23 6.31
N GLY A 266 14.17 -29.78 6.35
CA GLY A 266 13.13 -30.41 7.18
C GLY A 266 12.56 -31.69 6.55
N PRO A 267 12.03 -32.65 7.34
CA PRO A 267 11.41 -33.87 6.81
C PRO A 267 10.17 -33.53 5.96
N ILE A 268 10.14 -34.06 4.73
CA ILE A 268 9.03 -33.88 3.78
C ILE A 268 7.89 -34.82 4.18
N LEU A 269 6.75 -34.25 4.60
CA LEU A 269 5.53 -35.00 4.91
C LEU A 269 4.88 -35.49 3.61
N VAL A 270 4.57 -36.78 3.51
CA VAL A 270 3.90 -37.39 2.37
C VAL A 270 2.52 -37.89 2.78
N PHE A 271 1.47 -37.40 2.11
CA PHE A 271 0.10 -37.83 2.35
C PHE A 271 -0.21 -39.17 1.66
N PRO A 272 -1.19 -39.94 2.14
CA PRO A 272 -1.63 -41.19 1.51
C PRO A 272 -2.12 -41.04 0.06
N THR A 273 -2.51 -39.83 -0.34
CA THR A 273 -2.93 -39.46 -1.70
C THR A 273 -1.76 -39.27 -2.67
N GLY A 274 -0.50 -39.43 -2.21
CA GLY A 274 0.72 -39.24 -3.00
C GLY A 274 1.19 -37.79 -3.08
N TYR A 275 0.48 -36.84 -2.47
CA TYR A 275 0.92 -35.45 -2.36
C TYR A 275 1.99 -35.30 -1.28
N GLN A 276 3.03 -34.52 -1.56
CA GLN A 276 4.06 -34.17 -0.60
C GLN A 276 3.87 -32.72 -0.12
N LEU A 277 3.97 -32.49 1.19
CA LEU A 277 3.92 -31.17 1.80
C LEU A 277 5.26 -30.47 1.58
N SER A 278 5.23 -29.24 1.07
CA SER A 278 6.44 -28.42 0.91
C SER A 278 7.04 -28.05 2.27
N PRO A 279 8.38 -27.93 2.39
CA PRO A 279 9.06 -27.43 3.60
C PRO A 279 8.64 -26.01 4.03
N TYR A 280 7.89 -25.31 3.18
CA TYR A 280 7.39 -23.95 3.40
C TYR A 280 5.86 -23.88 3.48
N ALA A 281 5.17 -25.00 3.66
CA ALA A 281 3.71 -25.00 3.79
C ALA A 281 3.21 -24.28 5.06
N ASP A 282 4.10 -24.09 6.04
CA ASP A 282 3.94 -23.31 7.25
C ASP A 282 4.17 -21.81 7.04
N VAL A 283 4.82 -21.39 5.94
CA VAL A 283 5.06 -19.98 5.63
C VAL A 283 3.73 -19.34 5.28
N GLN A 284 3.17 -18.64 6.25
CA GLN A 284 2.02 -17.79 6.03
C GLN A 284 2.45 -16.61 5.14
N PRO A 285 1.60 -16.18 4.19
CA PRO A 285 1.79 -14.86 3.58
C PRO A 285 1.88 -13.85 4.71
N ALA A 286 2.67 -12.79 4.55
CA ALA A 286 2.55 -11.65 5.46
C ALA A 286 1.09 -11.23 5.49
N GLY A 287 0.44 -11.51 6.62
CA GLY A 287 -0.74 -10.79 6.99
C GLY A 287 -0.31 -9.34 7.11
N PRO A 288 -0.90 -8.41 6.35
CA PRO A 288 -0.66 -7.00 6.59
C PRO A 288 -1.16 -6.64 8.00
N THR A 289 -0.65 -5.55 8.59
CA THR A 289 -1.20 -4.93 9.80
C THR A 289 -2.54 -4.20 9.53
N GLY A 290 -3.35 -4.70 8.59
CA GLY A 290 -4.60 -4.11 8.10
C GLY A 290 -4.92 -4.54 6.65
N LYS A 291 -6.18 -4.50 6.21
CA LYS A 291 -6.60 -4.92 4.86
C LYS A 291 -6.01 -3.99 3.79
N LEU A 292 -4.95 -4.41 3.09
CA LEU A 292 -4.45 -3.71 1.91
C LEU A 292 -5.19 -4.23 0.68
N TYR A 293 -5.84 -3.36 -0.09
CA TYR A 293 -6.60 -3.69 -1.31
C TYR A 293 -5.71 -4.31 -2.39
N HIS A 294 -4.45 -3.92 -2.41
CA HIS A 294 -3.42 -4.48 -3.27
C HIS A 294 -2.82 -5.77 -2.73
N SER A 295 -3.46 -6.48 -1.79
CA SER A 295 -2.91 -7.73 -1.25
C SER A 295 -3.92 -8.87 -1.35
N SER A 296 -3.57 -9.91 -2.10
CA SER A 296 -4.27 -11.19 -1.96
C SER A 296 -3.93 -11.78 -0.59
N GLN A 297 -4.93 -12.25 0.15
CA GLN A 297 -4.69 -13.19 1.24
C GLN A 297 -4.14 -14.47 0.60
N GLY A 298 -2.82 -14.59 0.48
CA GLY A 298 -2.22 -15.74 -0.16
C GLY A 298 -2.75 -17.04 0.48
N SER A 299 -3.11 -18.01 -0.36
CA SER A 299 -3.45 -19.34 0.15
C SER A 299 -2.16 -20.10 0.38
N SER A 300 -1.89 -20.48 1.64
CA SER A 300 -0.78 -21.37 2.00
C SER A 300 -1.02 -22.83 1.60
N GLY A 301 -2.18 -23.14 1.02
CA GLY A 301 -2.52 -24.47 0.52
C GLY A 301 -2.44 -25.53 1.62
N ARG A 302 -3.24 -25.36 2.66
CA ARG A 302 -3.54 -26.42 3.64
C ARG A 302 -4.37 -27.53 3.00
#